data_AF-A0A5C3LG01-F1
#
_entry.id   AF-A0A5C3LG01-F1
#
_cell.length_a   1.000
_cell.length_b   1.000
_cell.length_c   1.000
_cell.angle_alpha   90.00
_cell.angle_beta   90.00
_cell.angle_gamma   90.00
#
_symmetry.space_group_name_H-M   'P 1'
#
loop_
_entity.id
_entity.type
_entity.pdbx_description
1 polymer ?
#
loop_
_entity_poly.entity_id
_entity_poly.type
_entity_poly.pdbx_seq_one_letter_code
_entity_poly.pdbx_strand_id
1 'polypeptide(L)'
;QGQQEDPDPFHANIPIPDFSNENFVDAIIRFIVDDNQSLNVIENEHLRIIFLMLCKELKDSDIPHQSHLRARILETWKAHVKTLSSEMKVIFTICSIHPLLLKFIIQLGWITLDNASNNDTLMASLESKLQHQHIPFNKSTQRIRYF
;
A
#
# COMPACT_ATOMS: atom_id res chain seq x y z
N GLN A 1 -39.00 -19.48 -16.64
CA GLN A 1 -37.56 -19.64 -16.38
C GLN A 1 -37.04 -18.27 -15.98
N GLY A 2 -36.82 -18.05 -14.69
CA GLY A 2 -36.20 -16.81 -14.22
C GLY A 2 -34.72 -16.86 -14.59
N GLN A 3 -34.23 -15.88 -15.34
CA GLN A 3 -32.80 -15.70 -15.51
C GLN A 3 -32.22 -15.42 -14.13
N GLN A 4 -31.43 -16.37 -13.66
CA GLN A 4 -30.55 -16.16 -12.52
C GLN A 4 -29.47 -15.22 -13.03
N GLU A 5 -29.56 -13.94 -12.65
CA GLU A 5 -28.53 -12.95 -12.94
C GLU A 5 -27.20 -13.49 -12.39
N ASP A 6 -26.24 -13.66 -13.30
CA ASP A 6 -24.87 -14.04 -12.95
C ASP A 6 -24.34 -12.96 -12.00
N PRO A 7 -23.79 -13.32 -10.82
CA PRO A 7 -23.27 -12.32 -9.89
C PRO A 7 -22.14 -11.55 -10.58
N ASP A 8 -22.29 -10.22 -10.64
CA ASP A 8 -21.32 -9.31 -11.24
C ASP A 8 -19.90 -9.61 -10.73
N PRO A 9 -18.97 -10.02 -11.61
CA PRO A 9 -17.65 -10.50 -11.23
C PRO A 9 -16.75 -9.44 -10.56
N PHE A 10 -17.18 -8.18 -10.50
CA PHE A 10 -16.42 -7.09 -9.89
C PHE A 10 -16.77 -6.79 -8.43
N HIS A 11 -17.76 -7.44 -7.83
CA HIS A 11 -18.05 -7.24 -6.41
C HIS A 11 -17.09 -8.03 -5.50
N ALA A 12 -15.89 -7.48 -5.31
CA ALA A 12 -15.33 -7.53 -3.97
C ALA A 12 -16.39 -6.90 -3.03
N ASN A 13 -16.67 -7.51 -1.87
CA ASN A 13 -17.64 -7.04 -0.86
C ASN A 13 -17.21 -5.69 -0.24
N ILE A 14 -17.04 -4.64 -1.05
CA ILE A 14 -16.72 -3.29 -0.62
C ILE A 14 -18.06 -2.57 -0.51
N PRO A 15 -18.50 -2.20 0.71
CA PRO A 15 -19.71 -1.41 0.88
C PRO A 15 -19.57 -0.11 0.09
N ILE A 16 -20.55 0.18 -0.77
CA ILE A 16 -20.61 1.45 -1.50
C ILE A 16 -21.12 2.51 -0.52
N PRO A 17 -20.32 3.51 -0.13
CA PRO A 17 -20.76 4.54 0.79
C PRO A 17 -21.79 5.45 0.12
N ASP A 18 -22.71 6.00 0.92
CA ASP A 18 -23.61 7.07 0.45
C ASP A 18 -22.79 8.28 -0.01
N PHE A 19 -23.29 8.95 -1.04
CA PHE A 19 -22.62 10.11 -1.59
C PHE A 19 -22.62 11.26 -0.58
N SER A 20 -21.43 11.74 -0.24
CA SER A 20 -21.17 13.01 0.45
C SER A 20 -19.84 13.57 -0.07
N ASN A 21 -19.62 14.87 0.04
CA ASN A 21 -18.36 15.47 -0.43
C ASN A 21 -17.14 14.85 0.26
N GLU A 22 -17.23 14.58 1.57
CA GLU A 22 -16.14 13.92 2.31
C GLU A 22 -15.90 12.48 1.81
N ASN A 23 -16.97 11.68 1.66
CA ASN A 23 -16.83 10.31 1.13
C ASN A 23 -16.30 10.30 -0.30
N PHE A 24 -16.66 11.29 -1.12
CA PHE A 24 -16.18 11.42 -2.49
C PHE A 24 -14.68 11.77 -2.53
N VAL A 25 -14.24 12.72 -1.69
CA VAL A 25 -12.81 13.06 -1.54
C VAL A 25 -12.02 11.86 -1.04
N ASP A 26 -12.51 11.15 -0.01
CA ASP A 26 -11.86 9.96 0.52
C ASP A 26 -11.78 8.82 -0.50
N ALA A 27 -12.84 8.62 -1.30
CA ALA A 27 -12.84 7.64 -2.39
C ALA A 27 -11.78 7.98 -3.46
N ILE A 28 -11.64 9.25 -3.84
CA ILE A 28 -10.59 9.69 -4.77
C ILE A 28 -9.20 9.48 -4.17
N ILE A 29 -9.00 9.78 -2.87
CA ILE A 29 -7.72 9.54 -2.20
C ILE A 29 -7.36 8.06 -2.22
N ARG A 30 -8.32 7.18 -1.93
CA ARG A 30 -8.09 5.72 -1.98
C ARG A 30 -7.76 5.25 -3.39
N PHE A 31 -8.50 5.70 -4.40
CA PHE A 31 -8.18 5.44 -5.80
C PHE A 31 -6.74 5.87 -6.16
N ILE A 32 -6.27 7.01 -5.62
CA ILE A 32 -4.91 7.47 -5.89
C ILE A 32 -3.85 6.67 -5.13
N VAL A 33 -4.08 6.40 -3.85
CA VAL A 33 -3.10 5.76 -2.96
C VAL A 33 -3.05 4.26 -3.17
N ASP A 34 -4.21 3.59 -3.16
CA ASP A 34 -4.33 2.13 -3.22
C ASP A 34 -3.95 1.61 -4.61
N ASP A 35 -4.34 2.33 -5.67
CA ASP A 35 -4.05 1.96 -7.06
C ASP A 35 -2.83 2.69 -7.66
N ASN A 36 -2.05 3.39 -6.82
CA ASN A 36 -0.83 4.12 -7.19
C ASN A 36 -1.00 5.03 -8.43
N GLN A 37 -2.13 5.73 -8.51
CA GLN A 37 -2.43 6.65 -9.60
C GLN A 37 -1.68 7.96 -9.45
N SER A 38 -1.48 8.66 -10.57
CA SER A 38 -0.94 10.03 -10.52
C SER A 38 -1.96 10.98 -9.88
N LEU A 39 -1.50 11.84 -8.98
CA LEU A 39 -2.34 12.94 -8.45
C LEU A 39 -2.91 13.83 -9.57
N ASN A 40 -2.21 13.94 -10.70
CA ASN A 40 -2.66 14.75 -11.84
C ASN A 40 -3.89 14.14 -12.54
N VAL A 41 -4.23 12.88 -12.27
CA VAL A 41 -5.38 12.22 -12.91
C VAL A 41 -6.68 12.97 -12.65
N ILE A 42 -6.80 13.64 -11.50
CA ILE A 42 -8.00 14.40 -11.13
C ILE A 42 -8.17 15.69 -11.95
N GLU A 43 -7.11 16.18 -12.59
CA GLU A 43 -7.19 17.35 -13.46
C GLU A 43 -7.58 16.97 -14.90
N ASN A 44 -7.74 15.67 -15.18
CA ASN A 44 -8.22 15.22 -16.48
C ASN A 44 -9.69 15.61 -16.69
N GLU A 45 -9.95 16.43 -17.71
CA GLU A 45 -11.29 16.92 -18.03
C GLU A 45 -12.28 15.80 -18.33
N HIS A 46 -11.86 14.73 -19.02
CA HIS A 46 -12.74 13.60 -19.32
C HIS A 46 -13.17 12.85 -18.06
N LEU A 47 -12.26 12.66 -17.11
CA LEU A 47 -12.59 12.06 -15.82
C LEU A 47 -13.56 12.92 -15.01
N ARG A 48 -13.34 14.24 -14.98
CA ARG A 48 -14.26 15.19 -14.34
C ARG A 48 -15.64 15.16 -14.97
N ILE A 49 -15.72 15.12 -16.30
CA ILE A 49 -16.99 14.96 -17.03
C ILE A 49 -17.68 13.66 -16.64
N ILE A 50 -16.94 12.55 -16.51
CA ILE A 50 -17.51 11.27 -16.04
C ILE A 50 -18.14 11.44 -14.66
N PHE A 51 -17.47 12.10 -13.70
CA PHE A 51 -18.05 12.36 -12.39
C PHE A 51 -19.31 13.21 -12.43
N LEU A 52 -19.32 14.27 -13.24
CA LEU A 52 -20.50 15.13 -13.44
C LEU A 52 -21.66 14.41 -14.13
N MET A 53 -21.36 13.46 -15.03
CA MET A 53 -22.37 12.62 -15.67
C MET A 53 -23.03 11.65 -14.67
N LEU A 54 -22.26 11.14 -13.71
CA LEU A 54 -22.73 10.18 -12.71
C LEU A 54 -23.51 10.84 -11.57
N CYS A 55 -23.21 12.10 -11.22
CA CYS A 55 -23.89 12.83 -10.15
C CYS A 55 -24.36 14.22 -10.62
N LYS A 56 -25.68 14.36 -10.82
CA LYS A 56 -26.30 15.59 -11.35
C LYS A 56 -26.21 16.80 -10.44
N GLU A 57 -26.03 16.57 -9.13
CA GLU A 57 -25.94 17.64 -8.13
C GLU A 57 -24.50 18.12 -7.91
N LEU A 58 -23.51 17.32 -8.35
CA LEU A 58 -22.09 17.63 -8.26
C LEU A 58 -21.74 18.76 -9.24
N LYS A 59 -21.01 19.76 -8.77
CA LYS A 59 -20.40 20.79 -9.62
C LYS A 59 -18.91 20.53 -9.73
N ASP A 60 -18.29 21.06 -10.79
CA ASP A 60 -16.84 20.94 -10.96
C ASP A 60 -16.06 21.56 -9.79
N SER A 61 -16.61 22.63 -9.17
CA SER A 61 -16.04 23.25 -7.98
C SER A 61 -16.03 22.35 -6.74
N ASP A 62 -16.89 21.33 -6.70
CA ASP A 62 -16.96 20.36 -5.61
C ASP A 62 -15.95 19.21 -5.82
N ILE A 63 -15.40 19.07 -7.04
CA ILE A 63 -14.35 18.09 -7.34
C ILE A 63 -13.00 18.62 -6.84
N PRO A 64 -12.31 17.90 -5.95
CA PRO A 64 -11.05 18.37 -5.38
C PRO A 64 -9.97 18.48 -6.46
N HIS A 65 -9.24 19.58 -6.45
CA HIS A 65 -8.02 19.70 -7.25
C HIS A 65 -6.85 18.95 -6.61
N GLN A 66 -5.82 18.67 -7.40
CA GLN A 66 -4.58 18.02 -6.96
C GLN A 66 -3.98 18.69 -5.72
N SER A 67 -4.00 20.02 -5.65
CA SER A 67 -3.45 20.77 -4.52
C SER A 67 -4.16 20.43 -3.21
N HIS A 68 -5.48 20.27 -3.25
CA HIS A 68 -6.31 19.87 -2.12
C HIS A 68 -6.02 18.43 -1.70
N LEU A 69 -6.03 17.50 -2.67
CA LEU A 69 -5.72 16.08 -2.41
C LEU A 69 -4.31 15.90 -1.83
N ARG A 70 -3.32 16.60 -2.39
CA ARG A 70 -1.93 16.59 -1.89
C ARG A 70 -1.86 17.09 -0.45
N ALA A 71 -2.57 18.17 -0.13
CA ALA A 71 -2.60 18.71 1.23
C ALA A 71 -3.18 17.68 2.21
N ARG A 72 -4.30 17.04 1.82
CA ARG A 72 -4.95 16.01 2.63
C ARG A 72 -4.08 14.78 2.84
N ILE A 73 -3.45 14.26 1.78
CA ILE A 73 -2.50 13.13 1.86
C ILE A 73 -1.33 13.48 2.78
N LEU A 74 -0.78 14.68 2.66
CA LEU A 74 0.34 15.12 3.49
C LEU A 74 -0.07 15.28 4.96
N GLU A 75 -1.27 15.77 5.24
CA GLU A 75 -1.83 15.85 6.59
C GLU A 75 -1.96 14.46 7.21
N THR A 76 -2.60 13.54 6.49
CA THR A 76 -2.75 12.14 6.90
C THR A 76 -1.38 11.50 7.14
N TRP A 77 -0.43 11.66 6.23
CA TRP A 77 0.94 11.17 6.40
C TRP A 77 1.61 11.72 7.65
N LYS A 78 1.54 13.04 7.87
CA LYS A 78 2.13 13.68 9.07
C LYS A 78 1.51 13.14 10.36
N ALA A 79 0.20 12.93 10.39
CA ALA A 79 -0.47 12.34 11.54
C ALA A 79 0.04 10.91 11.81
N HIS A 80 0.13 10.07 10.77
CA HIS A 80 0.66 8.71 10.89
C HIS A 80 2.11 8.72 11.36
N VAL A 81 3.00 9.50 10.74
CA VAL A 81 4.42 9.60 11.13
C VAL A 81 4.56 10.05 12.59
N LYS A 82 3.71 10.99 13.04
CA LYS A 82 3.71 11.43 14.44
C LYS A 82 3.30 10.29 15.39
N THR A 83 2.27 9.52 15.03
CA THR A 83 1.84 8.34 15.80
C THR A 83 2.96 7.31 15.85
N LEU A 84 3.52 6.90 14.71
CA LEU A 84 4.65 5.96 14.65
C LEU A 84 5.85 6.45 15.48
N SER A 85 6.18 7.74 15.41
CA SER A 85 7.27 8.32 16.20
C SER A 85 7.01 8.20 17.71
N SER A 86 5.75 8.36 18.14
CA SER A 86 5.39 8.19 19.55
C SER A 86 5.49 6.74 20.01
N GLU A 87 5.06 5.78 19.19
CA GLU A 87 5.18 4.35 19.45
C GLU A 87 6.65 3.91 19.51
N MET A 88 7.48 4.42 18.59
CA MET A 88 8.93 4.16 18.61
C MET A 88 9.61 4.65 19.89
N LYS A 89 9.18 5.79 20.47
CA LYS A 89 9.72 6.29 21.75
C LYS A 89 9.39 5.37 22.91
N VAL A 90 8.20 4.76 22.92
CA VAL A 90 7.82 3.77 23.93
C VAL A 90 8.73 2.55 23.83
N ILE A 91 8.93 2.02 22.61
CA ILE A 91 9.83 0.90 22.36
C ILE A 91 11.25 1.24 22.82
N PHE A 92 11.75 2.44 22.47
CA PHE A 92 13.08 2.90 22.87
C PHE A 92 13.24 2.95 24.40
N THR A 93 12.21 3.42 25.11
CA THR A 93 12.21 3.50 26.59
C THR A 93 12.26 2.11 27.21
N ILE A 94 11.42 1.18 26.73
CA ILE A 94 11.41 -0.21 27.19
C ILE A 94 12.77 -0.87 26.93
N CYS A 95 13.33 -0.66 25.73
CA CYS A 95 14.63 -1.20 25.34
C CYS A 95 15.79 -0.64 26.18
N SER A 96 15.69 0.63 26.62
CA SER A 96 16.69 1.26 27.48
C SER A 96 16.69 0.69 28.90
N ILE A 97 15.52 0.27 29.39
CA ILE A 97 15.36 -0.36 30.72
C ILE A 97 15.69 -1.85 30.65
N HIS A 98 15.47 -2.50 29.50
CA HIS A 98 15.62 -3.93 29.32
C HIS A 98 16.53 -4.28 28.12
N PRO A 99 17.87 -4.19 28.27
CA PRO A 99 18.82 -4.34 27.15
C PRO A 99 18.76 -5.70 26.45
N LEU A 100 18.32 -6.77 27.14
CA LEU A 100 18.08 -8.08 26.54
C LEU A 100 16.90 -8.06 25.55
N LEU A 101 15.88 -7.24 25.81
CA LEU A 101 14.73 -7.07 24.92
C LEU A 101 15.15 -6.30 23.66
N LEU A 102 16.02 -5.28 23.81
CA LEU A 102 16.60 -4.56 22.67
C LEU A 102 17.38 -5.50 21.75
N LYS A 103 18.20 -6.40 22.32
CA LYS A 103 18.95 -7.41 21.55
C LYS A 103 18.00 -8.33 20.76
N PHE A 104 16.91 -8.77 21.38
CA PHE A 104 15.92 -9.62 20.74
C PHE A 104 15.14 -8.89 19.64
N ILE A 105 14.68 -7.65 19.89
CA ILE A 105 13.98 -6.82 18.91
C ILE A 105 14.88 -6.46 17.73
N ILE A 106 16.16 -6.14 17.96
CA ILE A 106 17.11 -5.89 16.87
C ILE A 106 17.32 -7.17 16.04
N GLN A 107 17.44 -8.34 16.68
CA GLN A 107 17.56 -9.61 15.95
C GLN A 107 16.30 -9.91 15.11
N LEU A 108 15.11 -9.67 15.64
CA LEU A 108 13.85 -9.82 14.87
C LEU A 108 13.72 -8.78 13.76
N GLY A 109 14.06 -7.53 14.03
CA GLY A 109 14.07 -6.43 13.07
C GLY A 109 15.05 -6.69 11.94
N TRP A 110 16.22 -7.26 12.23
CA TRP A 110 17.17 -7.73 11.24
C TRP A 110 16.51 -8.78 10.34
N ILE A 111 15.94 -9.85 10.90
CA ILE A 111 15.27 -10.94 10.14
C ILE A 111 14.09 -10.46 9.26
N THR A 112 13.42 -9.36 9.63
CA THR A 112 12.20 -8.88 8.96
C THR A 112 12.45 -7.75 7.96
N LEU A 113 13.45 -6.90 8.20
CA LEU A 113 13.83 -5.79 7.32
C LEU A 113 14.95 -6.15 6.34
N ASP A 114 15.62 -7.29 6.53
CA ASP A 114 16.71 -7.77 5.68
C ASP A 114 16.24 -8.68 4.53
N ASN A 115 14.98 -8.58 4.11
CA ASN A 115 14.34 -9.44 3.11
C ASN A 115 15.24 -9.72 1.88
N ALA A 116 16.00 -8.71 1.42
CA ALA A 116 16.98 -8.89 0.35
C ALA A 116 18.14 -9.86 0.73
N SER A 117 18.71 -9.73 1.92
CA SER A 117 19.81 -10.59 2.39
C SER A 117 19.35 -11.97 2.88
N ASN A 118 18.14 -12.06 3.45
CA ASN A 118 17.51 -13.34 3.78
C ASN A 118 17.15 -14.11 2.50
N ASN A 119 16.67 -13.41 1.47
CA ASN A 119 16.49 -13.99 0.14
C ASN A 119 17.84 -14.40 -0.48
N ASP A 120 18.89 -13.59 -0.39
CA ASP A 120 20.23 -13.97 -0.88
C ASP A 120 20.77 -15.23 -0.15
N THR A 121 20.53 -15.36 1.15
CA THR A 121 20.91 -16.53 1.96
C THR A 121 20.12 -17.78 1.57
N LEU A 122 18.81 -17.64 1.34
CA LEU A 122 17.94 -18.69 0.81
C LEU A 122 18.42 -19.14 -0.57
N MET A 123 18.69 -18.20 -1.47
CA MET A 123 19.13 -18.47 -2.84
C MET A 123 20.49 -19.16 -2.89
N ALA A 124 21.41 -18.82 -1.98
CA ALA A 124 22.69 -19.53 -1.82
C ALA A 124 22.50 -20.97 -1.30
N SER A 125 21.60 -21.18 -0.33
CA SER A 125 21.29 -22.52 0.17
C SER A 125 20.58 -23.38 -0.87
N LEU A 126 19.71 -22.78 -1.68
CA LEU A 126 19.00 -23.44 -2.78
C LEU A 126 19.97 -23.90 -3.88
N GLU A 127 20.88 -23.01 -4.30
CA GLU A 127 21.95 -23.32 -5.26
C GLU A 127 22.78 -24.53 -4.81
N SER A 128 23.20 -24.54 -3.54
CA SER A 128 23.97 -25.66 -2.98
C SER A 128 23.19 -26.98 -3.03
N LYS A 129 21.90 -26.99 -2.69
CA LYS A 129 21.07 -28.21 -2.73
C LYS A 129 20.83 -28.72 -4.14
N LEU A 130 20.62 -27.82 -5.11
CA LEU A 130 20.39 -28.18 -6.50
C LEU A 130 21.67 -28.71 -7.17
N GLN A 131 22.83 -28.14 -6.84
CA GLN A 131 24.12 -28.66 -7.28
C GLN A 131 24.38 -30.10 -6.78
N HIS A 132 24.03 -30.41 -5.53
CA HIS A 132 24.10 -31.78 -5.02
C HIS A 132 23.22 -32.76 -5.82
N GLN A 133 22.13 -32.28 -6.43
CA GLN A 133 21.25 -33.07 -7.29
C GLN A 133 21.61 -32.97 -8.78
N HIS A 134 22.76 -32.38 -9.13
CA HIS A 134 23.21 -32.14 -10.51
C HIS A 134 22.24 -31.26 -11.32
N ILE A 135 21.48 -30.40 -10.65
CA ILE A 135 20.58 -29.44 -11.30
C ILE A 135 21.33 -28.10 -11.42
N PRO A 136 21.56 -27.59 -12.65
CA PRO A 136 22.25 -26.33 -12.85
C PRO A 136 21.39 -25.17 -12.35
N PHE A 137 21.94 -24.38 -11.44
CA PHE A 137 21.28 -23.22 -10.85
C PHE A 137 22.32 -22.13 -10.53
N ASN A 138 21.98 -20.87 -10.78
CA ASN A 138 22.80 -19.70 -10.51
C ASN A 138 21.99 -18.65 -9.73
N LYS A 139 22.35 -18.43 -8.47
CA LYS A 139 21.63 -17.51 -7.59
C LYS A 139 21.62 -16.05 -8.06
N SER A 140 22.64 -15.60 -8.80
CA SER A 140 22.77 -14.22 -9.25
C SER A 140 21.88 -13.89 -10.44
N THR A 141 21.70 -14.86 -11.35
CA THR A 141 20.94 -14.70 -12.59
C THR A 141 19.51 -15.23 -12.50
N GLN A 142 19.21 -16.16 -11.58
CA GLN A 142 17.91 -16.84 -11.47
C GLN A 142 17.13 -16.49 -10.18
N ARG A 143 17.43 -15.34 -9.55
CA ARG A 143 16.62 -14.82 -8.43
C ARG A 143 15.34 -14.12 -8.91
N ILE A 144 14.23 -14.35 -8.22
CA ILE A 144 13.01 -13.57 -8.39
C ILE A 144 13.29 -12.17 -7.84
N ARG A 145 13.26 -11.17 -8.72
CA ARG A 145 13.39 -9.75 -8.35
C ARG A 145 12.01 -9.11 -8.45
N TYR A 146 11.58 -8.41 -7.41
CA TYR A 146 10.50 -7.43 -7.54
C TYR A 146 11.07 -6.23 -8.32
N PHE A 147 10.35 -5.75 -9.33
CA PHE A 147 10.63 -4.51 -10.04
C PHE A 147 9.98 -3.33 -9.33
#